data_AF-A0AAE3ZLG7-F1
#
_entry.id   AF-A0AAE3ZLG7-F1
#
_cell.length_a   1.000
_cell.length_b   1.000
_cell.length_c   1.000
_cell.angle_alpha   90.00
_cell.angle_beta   90.00
_cell.angle_gamma   90.00
#
_symmetry.space_group_name_H-M   'P 1'
#
loop_
_entity.id
_entity.type
_entity.pdbx_description
1 polymer ?
#
loop_
_entity_poly.entity_id
_entity_poly.type
_entity_poly.pdbx_seq_one_letter_code
_entity_poly.pdbx_strand_id
1 'polypeptide(L)'
;MSDPDALPVGPGVPEADPGTPLYADVESWVAGYFAPMFLHRTVDNTRVRWCPRWWDHAEAIARLTLLWNTWEAARWEPAAKPAWWLDLDHHLPILLSTDGPFRTCRQPDSHRPGKHDPPGNHPTEPAPENWWNA
;
A
#
# COMPACT_ATOMS: atom_id res chain seq x y z
N MET A 1 22.46 23.03 -47.46
CA MET A 1 21.15 22.33 -47.53
C MET A 1 20.86 21.84 -46.12
N SER A 2 19.99 22.53 -45.39
CA SER A 2 19.56 22.14 -44.05
C SER A 2 18.34 21.23 -44.19
N ASP A 3 18.33 20.13 -43.45
CA ASP A 3 17.26 19.14 -43.44
C ASP A 3 16.01 19.72 -42.77
N PRO A 4 14.88 19.90 -43.49
CA PRO A 4 13.67 20.54 -42.95
C PRO A 4 12.85 19.64 -42.01
N ASP A 5 13.20 18.36 -41.85
CA ASP A 5 12.44 17.38 -41.06
C ASP A 5 13.08 17.00 -39.71
N ALA A 6 14.11 17.71 -39.26
CA ALA A 6 14.66 17.51 -37.92
C ALA A 6 13.67 18.01 -36.85
N LEU A 7 12.82 17.11 -36.35
CA LEU A 7 11.94 17.38 -35.21
C LEU A 7 12.79 17.76 -33.99
N PRO A 8 12.38 18.80 -33.22
CA PRO A 8 13.09 19.17 -32.01
C PRO A 8 13.01 18.03 -31.00
N VAL A 9 14.17 17.49 -30.62
CA VAL A 9 14.29 16.59 -29.48
C VAL A 9 13.90 17.42 -28.25
N GLY A 10 12.68 17.21 -27.76
CA GLY A 10 12.21 17.83 -26.52
C GLY A 10 13.15 17.51 -25.36
N PRO A 11 13.15 18.32 -24.27
CA PRO A 11 14.02 18.05 -23.14
C PRO A 11 13.77 16.62 -22.66
N GLY A 12 14.81 15.79 -22.73
CA GLY A 12 14.74 14.39 -22.33
C GLY A 12 14.23 14.31 -20.90
N VAL A 13 13.24 13.45 -20.67
CA VAL A 13 12.84 13.09 -19.31
C VAL A 13 14.10 12.62 -18.59
N PRO A 14 14.44 13.15 -17.41
CA PRO A 14 15.60 12.65 -16.66
C PRO A 14 15.44 11.15 -16.48
N GLU A 15 16.41 10.38 -16.98
CA GLU A 15 16.46 8.94 -16.75
C GLU A 15 16.62 8.71 -15.25
N ALA A 16 15.69 8.00 -14.64
CA ALA A 16 15.72 7.77 -13.20
C ALA A 16 16.91 6.88 -12.82
N ASP A 17 17.71 7.30 -11.85
CA ASP A 17 18.84 6.51 -11.36
C ASP A 17 18.35 5.18 -10.76
N PRO A 18 18.98 4.04 -11.13
CA PRO A 18 18.65 2.74 -10.56
C PRO A 18 18.70 2.77 -9.03
N GLY A 19 17.64 2.29 -8.39
CA GLY A 19 17.50 2.29 -6.92
C GLY A 19 16.83 3.54 -6.34
N THR A 20 16.56 4.57 -7.14
CA THR A 20 15.71 5.69 -6.70
C THR A 20 14.25 5.23 -6.65
N PRO A 21 13.56 5.35 -5.50
CA PRO A 21 12.13 5.04 -5.42
C PRO A 21 11.31 5.92 -6.37
N LEU A 22 10.32 5.35 -7.07
CA LEU A 22 9.36 6.15 -7.85
C LEU A 22 8.43 6.93 -6.92
N TYR A 23 8.02 6.29 -5.83
CA TYR A 23 7.27 6.90 -4.75
C TYR A 23 8.18 7.04 -3.54
N ALA A 24 8.30 8.26 -3.03
CA ALA A 24 9.24 8.59 -1.95
C ALA A 24 8.92 7.90 -0.62
N ASP A 25 7.65 7.55 -0.42
CA ASP A 25 7.13 6.92 0.78
C ASP A 25 5.90 6.04 0.49
N VAL A 26 5.49 5.26 1.49
CA VAL A 26 4.29 4.42 1.40
C VAL A 26 3.01 5.24 1.17
N GLU A 27 2.96 6.49 1.64
CA GLU A 27 1.75 7.32 1.49
C GLU A 27 1.52 7.72 0.02
N SER A 28 2.56 8.24 -0.63
CA SER A 28 2.57 8.57 -2.05
C SER A 28 2.34 7.34 -2.91
N TRP A 29 2.90 6.18 -2.55
CA TRP A 29 2.63 4.92 -3.26
C TRP A 29 1.18 4.45 -3.10
N VAL A 30 0.60 4.58 -1.89
CA VAL A 30 -0.80 4.22 -1.66
C VAL A 30 -1.72 5.09 -2.50
N ALA A 31 -1.50 6.41 -2.50
CA ALA A 31 -2.33 7.36 -3.23
C ALA A 31 -2.15 7.26 -4.76
N GLY A 32 -0.92 7.08 -5.24
CA GLY A 32 -0.60 7.13 -6.67
C GLY A 32 -0.69 5.79 -7.41
N TYR A 33 -0.53 4.66 -6.70
CA TYR A 33 -0.51 3.34 -7.31
C TYR A 33 -1.53 2.38 -6.69
N PHE A 34 -1.40 2.08 -5.39
CA PHE A 34 -2.15 0.99 -4.78
C PHE A 34 -3.66 1.24 -4.78
N ALA A 35 -4.09 2.43 -4.36
CA ALA A 35 -5.51 2.76 -4.26
C ALA A 35 -6.21 2.78 -5.64
N PRO A 36 -5.69 3.50 -6.65
CA PRO A 36 -6.25 3.47 -8.00
C PRO A 36 -6.31 2.06 -8.61
N MET A 37 -5.26 1.25 -8.39
CA MET A 37 -5.20 -0.07 -9.00
C MET A 37 -6.09 -1.10 -8.30
N PHE A 38 -6.11 -1.14 -6.96
CA PHE A 38 -6.66 -2.28 -6.23
C PHE A 38 -7.90 -1.99 -5.40
N LEU A 39 -8.28 -0.72 -5.19
CA LEU A 39 -9.42 -0.38 -4.33
C LEU A 39 -10.73 -0.10 -5.08
N HIS A 40 -10.74 -0.18 -6.42
CA HIS A 40 -11.96 -0.12 -7.22
C HIS A 40 -13.02 -1.15 -6.77
N ARG A 41 -12.56 -2.32 -6.29
CA ARG A 41 -13.36 -3.41 -5.70
C ARG A 41 -14.04 -3.08 -4.37
N THR A 42 -13.75 -1.92 -3.78
CA THR A 42 -14.39 -1.45 -2.53
C THR A 42 -15.66 -0.66 -2.74
N VAL A 43 -15.89 -0.15 -3.95
CA VAL A 43 -17.10 0.59 -4.30
C VAL A 43 -18.30 -0.36 -4.20
N ASP A 44 -19.31 0.05 -3.42
CA ASP A 44 -20.57 -0.67 -3.19
C ASP A 44 -20.43 -2.11 -2.68
N ASN A 45 -19.25 -2.50 -2.17
CA ASN A 45 -18.98 -3.85 -1.73
C ASN A 45 -18.82 -3.94 -0.20
N THR A 46 -19.88 -4.40 0.46
CA THR A 46 -19.91 -4.54 1.92
C THR A 46 -19.06 -5.68 2.46
N ARG A 47 -18.53 -6.56 1.59
CA ARG A 47 -17.62 -7.66 1.99
C ARG A 47 -16.16 -7.26 2.03
N VAL A 48 -15.84 -6.05 1.59
CA VAL A 48 -14.50 -5.49 1.73
C VAL A 48 -14.50 -4.27 2.63
N ARG A 49 -13.37 -4.02 3.27
CA ARG A 49 -13.17 -2.89 4.18
C ARG A 49 -11.98 -2.08 3.71
N TRP A 50 -12.16 -0.77 3.66
CA TRP A 50 -11.08 0.19 3.49
C TRP A 50 -11.36 1.43 4.33
N CYS A 51 -10.36 1.89 5.07
CA CYS A 51 -10.42 3.15 5.81
C CYS A 51 -9.62 4.22 5.05
N PRO A 52 -10.21 5.39 4.72
CA PRO A 52 -9.46 6.50 4.13
C PRO A 52 -8.31 7.01 5.00
N ARG A 53 -8.39 6.85 6.33
CA ARG A 53 -7.33 7.14 7.30
C ARG A 53 -6.53 5.88 7.62
N TRP A 54 -6.13 5.14 6.58
CA TRP A 54 -5.40 3.89 6.72
C TRP A 54 -4.09 4.05 7.52
N TRP A 55 -3.48 5.22 7.48
CA TRP A 55 -2.26 5.58 8.23
C TRP A 55 -2.45 5.59 9.75
N ASP A 56 -3.69 5.49 10.25
CA ASP A 56 -4.00 5.37 11.69
C ASP A 56 -4.17 3.90 12.12
N HIS A 57 -3.86 2.95 11.23
CA HIS A 57 -3.95 1.51 11.48
C HIS A 57 -2.57 0.86 11.35
N ALA A 58 -1.91 0.58 12.48
CA ALA A 58 -0.54 0.07 12.51
C ALA A 58 -0.32 -1.20 11.66
N GLU A 59 -1.27 -2.16 11.70
CA GLU A 59 -1.20 -3.36 10.86
C GLU A 59 -1.31 -3.02 9.36
N ALA A 60 -2.15 -2.05 8.98
CA ALA A 60 -2.26 -1.63 7.59
C ALA A 60 -0.96 -0.96 7.12
N ILE A 61 -0.36 -0.09 7.94
CA ILE A 61 0.93 0.53 7.66
C ILE A 61 2.00 -0.54 7.42
N ALA A 62 2.12 -1.53 8.30
CA ALA A 62 3.12 -2.58 8.16
C ALA A 62 2.97 -3.37 6.85
N ARG A 63 1.74 -3.80 6.53
CA ARG A 63 1.44 -4.56 5.30
C ARG A 63 1.66 -3.72 4.03
N LEU A 64 1.19 -2.47 4.01
CA LEU A 64 1.35 -1.59 2.85
C LEU A 64 2.81 -1.18 2.66
N THR A 65 3.57 -0.98 3.73
CA THR A 65 5.01 -0.67 3.67
C THR A 65 5.80 -1.84 3.10
N LEU A 66 5.48 -3.08 3.50
CA LEU A 66 6.08 -4.28 2.91
C LEU A 66 5.82 -4.33 1.40
N LEU A 67 4.55 -4.21 0.99
CA LEU A 67 4.16 -4.24 -0.41
C LEU A 67 4.80 -3.13 -1.25
N TRP A 68 4.92 -1.92 -0.69
CA TRP A 68 5.59 -0.80 -1.34
C TRP A 68 7.08 -1.07 -1.54
N ASN A 69 7.79 -1.50 -0.48
CA ASN A 69 9.22 -1.79 -0.55
C ASN A 69 9.53 -2.88 -1.58
N THR A 70 8.74 -3.97 -1.57
CA THR A 70 8.94 -5.07 -2.53
C THR A 70 8.51 -4.67 -3.94
N TRP A 71 7.54 -3.76 -4.09
CA TRP A 71 7.17 -3.19 -5.38
C TRP A 71 8.28 -2.32 -5.99
N GLU A 72 8.87 -1.41 -5.21
CA GLU A 72 9.96 -0.55 -5.67
C GLU A 72 11.17 -1.38 -6.12
N ALA A 73 11.52 -2.42 -5.37
CA ALA A 73 12.58 -3.36 -5.74
C ALA A 73 12.25 -4.09 -7.06
N ALA A 74 11.03 -4.62 -7.20
CA ALA A 74 10.59 -5.34 -8.39
C ALA A 74 10.42 -4.45 -9.65
N ARG A 75 10.40 -3.13 -9.47
CA ARG A 75 10.30 -2.17 -10.57
C ARG A 75 11.57 -2.14 -11.43
N TRP A 76 12.73 -2.39 -10.81
CA TRP A 76 14.04 -2.41 -11.46
C TRP A 76 14.45 -3.80 -11.97
N GLU A 77 13.93 -4.87 -11.36
CA GLU A 77 14.26 -6.26 -11.70
C GLU A 77 13.00 -7.02 -12.16
N PRO A 78 12.79 -7.19 -13.49
CA PRO A 78 11.64 -7.93 -14.01
C PRO A 78 11.46 -9.33 -13.41
N ALA A 79 12.56 -10.02 -13.05
CA ALA A 79 12.50 -11.35 -12.44
C ALA A 79 11.95 -11.33 -11.01
N ALA A 80 11.95 -10.19 -10.31
CA ALA A 80 11.39 -10.04 -8.97
C ALA A 80 9.87 -9.77 -8.97
N LYS A 81 9.27 -9.42 -10.11
CA LYS A 81 7.83 -9.13 -10.23
C LYS A 81 6.93 -10.30 -9.80
N PRO A 82 7.19 -11.57 -10.15
CA PRO A 82 6.36 -12.68 -9.70
C PRO A 82 6.31 -12.82 -8.17
N ALA A 83 7.45 -12.63 -7.49
CA ALA A 83 7.50 -12.67 -6.04
C ALA A 83 6.66 -11.54 -5.41
N TRP A 84 6.74 -10.33 -5.97
CA TRP A 84 5.89 -9.22 -5.53
C TRP A 84 4.39 -9.51 -5.72
N TRP A 85 3.99 -10.15 -6.82
CA TRP A 85 2.59 -10.55 -7.03
C TRP A 85 2.12 -11.56 -5.98
N LEU A 86 2.97 -12.50 -5.56
CA LEU A 86 2.64 -13.45 -4.50
C LEU A 86 2.44 -12.75 -3.15
N ASP A 87 3.28 -11.76 -2.82
CA ASP A 87 3.09 -10.94 -1.62
C ASP A 87 1.76 -10.17 -1.69
N LEU A 88 1.46 -9.56 -2.84
CA LEU A 88 0.21 -8.85 -3.05
C LEU A 88 -0.99 -9.78 -2.88
N ASP A 89 -0.99 -10.95 -3.53
CA ASP A 89 -2.09 -11.92 -3.44
C ASP A 89 -2.31 -12.42 -2.01
N HIS A 90 -1.25 -12.48 -1.19
CA HIS A 90 -1.37 -12.79 0.23
C HIS A 90 -1.97 -11.63 1.04
N HIS A 91 -1.41 -10.43 0.90
CA HIS A 91 -1.74 -9.30 1.78
C HIS A 91 -3.05 -8.60 1.40
N LEU A 92 -3.38 -8.53 0.11
CA LEU A 92 -4.54 -7.82 -0.41
C LEU A 92 -5.91 -8.34 0.11
N PRO A 93 -6.17 -9.65 0.19
CA PRO A 93 -7.40 -10.16 0.79
C PRO A 93 -7.45 -9.93 2.31
N ILE A 94 -6.31 -9.97 3.01
CA ILE A 94 -6.25 -9.71 4.46
C ILE A 94 -6.54 -8.23 4.75
N LEU A 95 -5.91 -7.32 4.02
CA LEU A 95 -6.11 -5.88 4.16
C LEU A 95 -7.58 -5.50 3.99
N LEU A 96 -8.25 -6.11 3.01
CA LEU A 96 -9.63 -5.78 2.69
C LEU A 96 -10.66 -6.66 3.40
N SER A 97 -10.23 -7.62 4.23
CA SER A 97 -11.14 -8.53 4.93
C SER A 97 -12.05 -7.78 5.91
N THR A 98 -13.27 -8.30 6.12
CA THR A 98 -14.17 -7.84 7.19
C THR A 98 -13.59 -8.01 8.58
N ASP A 99 -12.64 -8.93 8.76
CA ASP A 99 -11.91 -9.18 10.01
C ASP A 99 -10.47 -8.61 9.98
N GLY A 100 -10.15 -7.85 8.92
CA GLY A 100 -8.82 -7.27 8.72
C GLY A 100 -8.55 -6.02 9.57
N PRO A 101 -7.49 -5.26 9.23
CA PRO A 101 -7.05 -4.09 10.01
C PRO A 101 -8.12 -2.98 10.08
N PHE A 102 -9.08 -2.98 9.16
CA PHE A 102 -10.16 -2.01 9.08
C PHE A 102 -11.51 -2.54 9.58
N ARG A 103 -11.55 -3.66 10.30
CA ARG A 103 -12.80 -4.36 10.70
C ARG A 103 -13.83 -3.48 11.42
N THR A 104 -13.35 -2.52 12.22
CA THR A 104 -14.16 -1.57 13.01
C THR A 104 -14.54 -0.31 12.24
N CYS A 105 -13.88 -0.05 11.11
CA CYS A 105 -14.16 1.07 10.22
C CYS A 105 -15.30 0.73 9.26
N ARG A 106 -15.95 1.78 8.74
CA ARG A 106 -17.06 1.63 7.80
C ARG A 106 -17.03 2.76 6.77
N GLN A 107 -17.26 2.43 5.51
CA GLN A 107 -17.50 3.43 4.47
C GLN A 107 -18.87 4.10 4.66
N PRO A 108 -19.06 5.36 4.23
CA PRO A 108 -20.38 5.98 4.22
C PRO A 108 -21.34 5.20 3.31
N ASP A 109 -22.61 5.12 3.72
CA ASP A 109 -23.71 4.60 2.90
C ASP A 109 -24.88 5.61 2.93
N SER A 110 -25.97 5.31 2.20
CA SER A 110 -27.13 6.20 2.11
C SER A 110 -27.86 6.44 3.45
N HIS A 111 -27.59 5.64 4.47
CA HIS A 111 -28.26 5.68 5.76
C HIS A 111 -27.32 6.04 6.92
N ARG A 112 -26.00 5.91 6.75
CA ARG A 112 -25.02 6.08 7.82
C ARG A 112 -23.76 6.80 7.33
N PRO A 113 -23.20 7.73 8.11
CA PRO A 113 -21.90 8.33 7.79
C PRO A 113 -20.78 7.28 7.85
N GLY A 114 -19.64 7.60 7.25
CA GLY A 114 -18.42 6.82 7.43
C GLY A 114 -17.98 6.78 8.89
N LYS A 115 -17.33 5.70 9.30
CA LYS A 115 -16.75 5.53 10.64
C LYS A 115 -15.27 5.22 10.52
N HIS A 116 -14.46 6.02 11.20
CA HIS A 116 -13.05 5.75 11.49
C HIS A 116 -12.94 5.28 12.93
N ASP A 117 -12.30 4.14 13.16
CA ASP A 117 -12.18 3.50 14.48
C ASP A 117 -10.94 2.60 14.51
N PRO A 118 -9.74 3.16 14.72
CA PRO A 118 -8.49 2.40 14.73
C PRO A 118 -8.43 1.49 15.97
N PRO A 119 -7.72 0.36 15.89
CA PRO A 119 -7.52 -0.49 17.06
C PRO A 119 -6.79 0.28 18.16
N GLY A 120 -7.32 0.23 19.38
CA GLY A 120 -6.64 0.77 20.56
C GLY A 120 -5.46 -0.10 20.98
N ASN A 121 -4.64 0.43 21.89
CA ASN A 121 -3.56 -0.35 22.50
C ASN A 121 -4.15 -1.51 23.31
N HIS A 122 -3.72 -2.73 22.97
CA HIS A 122 -4.03 -3.90 23.76
C HIS A 122 -3.04 -4.02 24.90
N PRO A 123 -3.50 -4.26 26.15
CA PRO A 123 -2.60 -4.43 27.28
C PRO A 123 -1.71 -5.66 27.05
N THR A 124 -0.43 -5.52 27.36
CA THR A 124 0.53 -6.61 27.41
C THR A 124 1.14 -6.68 28.80
N GLU A 125 1.38 -7.89 29.27
CA GLU A 125 2.12 -8.11 30.51
C GLU A 125 3.59 -8.44 30.15
N PRO A 126 4.58 -7.84 30.82
CA PRO A 126 5.97 -8.20 30.58
C PRO A 126 6.21 -9.66 30.98
N ALA A 127 7.11 -10.33 30.24
CA ALA A 127 7.58 -11.65 30.65
C ALA A 127 8.25 -11.57 32.04
N PRO A 128 8.17 -12.64 32.85
CA PRO A 128 8.93 -12.73 34.10
C PRO A 128 10.43 -12.52 33.89
N GLU A 129 11.13 -12.14 34.96
CA GLU A 129 12.58 -11.97 34.93
C GLU A 129 13.27 -13.26 34.45
N ASN A 130 14.29 -13.13 33.59
CA ASN A 130 15.07 -14.22 33.01
C ASN A 130 14.32 -15.24 32.13
N TRP A 131 13.06 -14.99 31.74
CA TRP A 131 12.28 -15.92 30.92
C TRP A 131 12.90 -16.27 29.55
N TRP A 132 13.62 -15.31 28.94
CA TRP A 132 14.21 -15.47 27.60
C TRP A 132 15.64 -16.02 27.58
N ASN A 133 16.25 -16.20 28.76
CA ASN A 133 17.65 -16.62 28.93
C ASN A 133 17.76 -18.05 29.50
N ALA A 134 16.67 -18.83 29.48
CA ALA A 134 16.60 -20.20 30.01
C ALA A 134 17.04 -21.26 28.99
#